data_AF-A0AAE1RP28-F1
#
_entry.id   AF-A0AAE1RP28-F1
#
_cell.length_a   1.000
_cell.length_b   1.000
_cell.length_c   1.000
_cell.angle_alpha   90.00
_cell.angle_beta   90.00
_cell.angle_gamma   90.00
#
_symmetry.space_group_name_H-M   'P 1'
#
loop_
_entity.id
_entity.type
_entity.pdbx_description
1 polymer ?
#
loop_
_entity_poly.entity_id
_entity_poly.type
_entity_poly.pdbx_seq_one_letter_code
_entity_poly.pdbx_strand_id
1 'polypeptide(L)'
;MSQVFEGYERQYCELSANLTKKCTSASLLDGEQKKQKVSEIKAGLDDAEALIRKMDLEARSLLPNVKATLLAKLREYKSDLNNLKTEVKRITSANANLAARDELLESGMSDAMMASGDQRQRLMMSTERLNQSSDRIKQGRKVMLETEELGVSILQDLHQQRQSLLHAHDTLHGVDDNISRSKKILTTMSQRMSRNKWIIGSIIAVLVFAILLILYFKLLH
;
A
#
# COMPACT_ATOMS: atom_id res chain seq x y z
N MET A 1 2.29 -14.45 6.42
CA MET A 1 1.92 -13.80 5.14
C MET A 1 0.83 -14.64 4.52
N SER A 2 -0.31 -14.06 4.09
CA SER A 2 -1.39 -14.82 3.45
C SER A 2 -0.97 -15.20 2.02
N GLN A 3 -1.04 -16.48 1.66
CA GLN A 3 -0.74 -16.96 0.30
C GLN A 3 -1.64 -16.29 -0.75
N VAL A 4 -2.85 -15.89 -0.35
CA VAL A 4 -3.83 -15.20 -1.20
C VAL A 4 -3.36 -13.79 -1.53
N PHE A 5 -2.81 -13.07 -0.55
CA PHE A 5 -2.25 -11.73 -0.77
C PHE A 5 -1.05 -11.78 -1.73
N GLU A 6 -0.15 -12.75 -1.54
CA GLU A 6 1.03 -12.92 -2.38
C GLU A 6 0.67 -13.27 -3.84
N GLY A 7 -0.40 -14.06 -4.03
CA GLY A 7 -0.97 -14.34 -5.35
C GLY A 7 -1.50 -13.08 -6.05
N TYR A 8 -2.22 -12.22 -5.32
CA TYR A 8 -2.69 -10.94 -5.87
C TYR A 8 -1.56 -9.94 -6.11
N GLU A 9 -0.55 -9.90 -5.23
CA GLU A 9 0.63 -9.05 -5.39
C GLU A 9 1.39 -9.42 -6.68
N ARG A 10 1.58 -10.72 -6.94
CA ARG A 10 2.22 -11.19 -8.17
C ARG A 10 1.44 -10.81 -9.42
N GLN A 11 0.11 -11.00 -9.40
CA GLN A 11 -0.76 -10.60 -10.51
C GLN A 11 -0.70 -9.09 -10.76
N TYR A 12 -0.71 -8.28 -9.69
CA TYR A 12 -0.58 -6.83 -9.79
C TYR A 12 0.76 -6.42 -10.40
N CYS A 13 1.89 -6.99 -9.94
CA CYS A 13 3.21 -6.68 -10.48
C CYS A 13 3.35 -7.06 -11.96
N GLU A 14 2.79 -8.20 -12.38
CA GLU A 14 2.79 -8.60 -13.78
C GLU A 14 1.95 -7.66 -14.64
N LEU A 15 0.76 -7.30 -14.16
CA LEU A 15 -0.15 -6.39 -14.83
C LEU A 15 0.44 -4.96 -14.93
N SER A 16 1.05 -4.45 -13.86
CA SER A 16 1.67 -3.12 -13.85
C SER A 16 2.86 -3.06 -14.80
N ALA A 17 3.71 -4.09 -14.85
CA ALA A 17 4.81 -4.18 -15.81
C ALA A 17 4.30 -4.24 -17.26
N ASN A 18 3.20 -4.97 -17.50
CA ASN A 18 2.56 -5.03 -18.81
C ASN A 18 1.99 -3.67 -19.24
N LEU A 19 1.31 -2.98 -18.31
CA LEU A 19 0.73 -1.66 -18.55
C LEU A 19 1.81 -0.61 -18.84
N THR A 20 2.92 -0.60 -18.10
CA THR A 20 4.05 0.30 -18.37
C THR A 20 4.59 0.11 -19.79
N LYS A 21 4.82 -1.16 -20.20
CA LYS A 21 5.26 -1.46 -21.58
C LYS A 21 4.24 -1.02 -22.63
N LYS A 22 2.95 -1.25 -22.38
CA LYS A 22 1.86 -0.80 -23.26
C LYS A 22 1.78 0.72 -23.33
N CYS A 23 1.99 1.45 -22.24
CA CYS A 23 2.06 2.92 -22.22
C CYS A 23 3.21 3.45 -23.09
N THR A 24 4.42 2.91 -22.93
CA THR A 24 5.56 3.29 -23.77
C THR A 24 5.27 2.99 -25.23
N SER A 25 4.67 1.84 -25.54
CA SER A 25 4.30 1.50 -26.92
C SER A 25 3.21 2.43 -27.47
N ALA A 26 2.20 2.77 -26.66
CA ALA A 26 1.14 3.69 -27.05
C ALA A 26 1.63 5.13 -27.25
N SER A 27 2.70 5.55 -26.58
CA SER A 27 3.33 6.86 -26.84
C SER A 27 4.02 6.96 -28.21
N LEU A 28 4.38 5.82 -28.82
CA LEU A 28 5.04 5.75 -30.13
C LEU A 28 4.05 5.54 -31.30
N LEU A 29 2.78 5.30 -30.99
CA LEU A 29 1.73 5.04 -31.98
C LEU A 29 0.87 6.30 -32.18
N ASP A 30 0.34 6.47 -33.39
CA ASP A 30 -0.60 7.53 -33.73
C ASP A 30 -1.89 6.99 -34.37
N GLY A 31 -2.91 7.85 -34.38
CA GLY A 31 -4.21 7.55 -34.99
C GLY A 31 -5.02 6.46 -34.27
N GLU A 32 -5.64 5.58 -35.05
CA GLU A 32 -6.61 4.58 -34.58
C GLU A 32 -5.97 3.47 -33.73
N GLN A 33 -4.73 3.07 -34.06
CA GLN A 33 -3.96 2.08 -33.30
C GLN A 33 -3.64 2.57 -31.88
N LYS A 34 -3.34 3.86 -31.73
CA LYS A 34 -3.13 4.50 -30.42
C LYS A 34 -4.42 4.48 -29.60
N LYS A 35 -5.57 4.80 -30.22
CA LYS A 35 -6.87 4.81 -29.54
C LYS A 35 -7.25 3.42 -29.02
N GLN A 36 -7.03 2.38 -29.82
CA GLN A 36 -7.26 0.99 -29.41
C GLN A 36 -6.32 0.58 -28.26
N LYS A 37 -5.02 0.86 -28.38
CA LYS A 37 -4.04 0.60 -27.30
C LYS A 37 -4.36 1.35 -26.01
N VAL A 38 -4.76 2.61 -26.09
CA VAL A 38 -5.19 3.40 -24.92
C VAL A 38 -6.43 2.78 -24.26
N SER A 39 -7.36 2.24 -25.04
CA SER A 39 -8.53 1.52 -24.49
C SER A 39 -8.11 0.24 -23.74
N GLU A 40 -7.20 -0.54 -24.32
CA GLU A 40 -6.64 -1.74 -23.65
C GLU A 40 -5.91 -1.38 -22.35
N ILE A 41 -5.16 -0.28 -22.34
CA ILE A 41 -4.45 0.20 -21.15
C ILE A 41 -5.44 0.66 -20.07
N LYS A 42 -6.52 1.34 -20.44
CA LYS A 42 -7.58 1.73 -19.50
C LYS A 42 -8.24 0.52 -18.85
N ALA A 43 -8.60 -0.49 -19.63
CA ALA A 43 -9.16 -1.73 -19.09
C ALA A 43 -8.21 -2.41 -18.10
N GLY A 44 -6.92 -2.52 -18.45
CA GLY A 44 -5.94 -3.11 -17.53
C GLY A 44 -5.65 -2.24 -16.29
N LEU A 45 -5.78 -0.91 -16.37
CA LEU A 45 -5.73 -0.04 -15.20
C LEU A 45 -6.89 -0.32 -14.23
N ASP A 46 -8.10 -0.53 -14.76
CA ASP A 46 -9.27 -0.87 -13.95
C ASP A 46 -9.09 -2.26 -13.28
N ASP A 47 -8.52 -3.23 -13.99
CA ASP A 47 -8.16 -4.55 -13.44
C ASP A 47 -7.09 -4.45 -12.34
N ALA A 48 -6.08 -3.61 -12.52
CA ALA A 48 -5.05 -3.34 -11.51
C ALA A 48 -5.65 -2.68 -10.25
N GLU A 49 -6.60 -1.76 -10.44
CA GLU A 49 -7.33 -1.12 -9.35
C GLU A 49 -8.20 -2.13 -8.58
N ALA A 50 -8.83 -3.07 -9.30
CA ALA A 50 -9.59 -4.17 -8.70
C ALA A 50 -8.69 -5.13 -7.89
N LEU A 51 -7.48 -5.44 -8.38
CA LEU A 51 -6.49 -6.24 -7.65
C LEU A 51 -6.03 -5.54 -6.35
N ILE A 52 -5.74 -4.24 -6.42
CA ILE A 52 -5.41 -3.44 -5.23
C ILE A 52 -6.56 -3.47 -4.21
N ARG A 53 -7.82 -3.34 -4.65
CA ARG A 53 -8.99 -3.44 -3.75
C ARG A 53 -9.08 -4.82 -3.08
N LYS A 54 -8.85 -5.91 -3.82
CA LYS A 54 -8.83 -7.28 -3.26
C LYS A 54 -7.71 -7.45 -2.23
N MET A 55 -6.53 -6.93 -2.52
CA MET A 55 -5.40 -6.91 -1.59
C MET A 55 -5.67 -6.07 -0.34
N ASP A 56 -6.37 -4.93 -0.46
CA ASP A 56 -6.77 -4.07 0.68
C ASP A 56 -7.74 -4.82 1.62
N LEU A 57 -8.72 -5.53 1.06
CA LEU A 57 -9.65 -6.36 1.82
C LEU A 57 -8.93 -7.51 2.55
N GLU A 58 -8.02 -8.20 1.87
CA GLU A 58 -7.22 -9.28 2.46
C GLU A 58 -6.23 -8.74 3.51
N ALA A 59 -5.65 -7.55 3.31
CA ALA A 59 -4.76 -6.94 4.30
C ALA A 59 -5.52 -6.51 5.57
N ARG A 60 -6.79 -6.13 5.45
CA ARG A 60 -7.66 -5.75 6.59
C ARG A 60 -8.04 -6.94 7.47
N SER A 61 -8.08 -8.17 6.93
CA SER A 61 -8.40 -9.39 7.69
C SER A 61 -7.20 -9.96 8.48
N LEU A 62 -5.99 -9.41 8.29
CA LEU A 62 -4.75 -9.90 8.90
C LEU A 62 -4.39 -9.20 10.22
N LEU A 63 -3.51 -9.86 11.00
CA LEU A 63 -3.00 -9.41 12.30
C LEU A 63 -2.33 -8.01 12.22
N PRO A 64 -2.41 -7.18 13.28
CA PRO A 64 -1.95 -5.78 13.28
C PRO A 64 -0.50 -5.56 12.83
N ASN A 65 0.42 -6.45 13.23
CA ASN A 65 1.84 -6.34 12.92
C ASN A 65 2.15 -6.55 11.42
N VAL A 66 1.41 -7.44 10.76
CA VAL A 66 1.58 -7.73 9.32
C VAL A 66 0.79 -6.72 8.48
N LYS A 67 -0.37 -6.29 9.00
CA LYS A 67 -1.25 -5.29 8.38
C LYS A 67 -0.53 -3.96 8.11
N ALA A 68 0.25 -3.44 9.05
CA ALA A 68 0.96 -2.17 8.85
C ALA A 68 1.93 -2.21 7.66
N THR A 69 2.70 -3.30 7.53
CA THR A 69 3.65 -3.49 6.43
C THR A 69 2.94 -3.65 5.08
N LEU A 70 1.83 -4.39 5.04
CA LEU A 70 1.05 -4.59 3.82
C LEU A 70 0.33 -3.32 3.36
N LEU A 71 -0.19 -2.51 4.29
CA LEU A 71 -0.81 -1.23 3.98
C LEU A 71 0.20 -0.21 3.43
N ALA A 72 1.45 -0.23 3.91
CA ALA A 72 2.52 0.60 3.36
C ALA A 72 2.80 0.24 1.89
N LYS A 73 2.93 -1.05 1.57
CA LYS A 73 3.07 -1.54 0.19
C LYS A 73 1.87 -1.19 -0.70
N LEU A 74 0.65 -1.37 -0.18
CA LEU A 74 -0.58 -1.00 -0.88
C LEU A 74 -0.62 0.50 -1.23
N ARG A 75 -0.04 1.35 -0.38
CA ARG A 75 0.08 2.80 -0.66
C ARG A 75 1.02 3.08 -1.82
N GLU A 76 2.15 2.38 -1.87
CA GLU A 76 3.11 2.46 -2.97
C GLU A 76 2.46 2.03 -4.29
N TYR A 77 1.78 0.87 -4.30
CA TYR A 77 1.03 0.38 -5.46
C TYR A 77 -0.09 1.32 -5.91
N LYS A 78 -0.82 1.95 -4.98
CA LYS A 78 -1.82 2.99 -5.31
C LYS A 78 -1.17 4.22 -5.94
N SER A 79 -0.01 4.65 -5.44
CA SER A 79 0.76 5.78 -6.00
C SER A 79 1.25 5.48 -7.41
N ASP A 80 1.82 4.30 -7.63
CA ASP A 80 2.33 3.87 -8.95
C ASP A 80 1.21 3.77 -9.97
N LEU A 81 0.04 3.24 -9.60
CA LEU A 81 -1.13 3.20 -10.47
C LEU A 81 -1.60 4.62 -10.83
N ASN A 82 -1.59 5.55 -9.88
CA ASN A 82 -1.96 6.94 -10.15
C ASN A 82 -0.97 7.63 -11.12
N ASN A 83 0.34 7.39 -10.96
CA ASN A 83 1.36 7.86 -11.90
C ASN A 83 1.16 7.27 -13.31
N LEU A 84 0.76 6.00 -13.39
CA LEU A 84 0.44 5.39 -14.68
C LEU A 84 -0.81 6.01 -15.32
N LYS A 85 -1.83 6.31 -14.51
CA LYS A 85 -3.09 6.95 -14.94
C LYS A 85 -2.86 8.37 -15.44
N THR A 86 -1.97 9.14 -14.82
CA THR A 86 -1.59 10.48 -15.31
C THR A 86 -0.81 10.40 -16.61
N GLU A 87 0.09 9.42 -16.76
CA GLU A 87 0.83 9.21 -18.01
C GLU A 87 -0.09 8.82 -19.18
N VAL A 88 -1.06 7.94 -18.96
CA VAL A 88 -2.08 7.60 -19.97
C VAL A 88 -2.91 8.82 -20.36
N LYS A 89 -3.30 9.66 -19.38
CA LYS A 89 -3.99 10.92 -19.66
C LYS A 89 -3.13 11.86 -20.52
N ARG A 90 -1.82 11.95 -20.24
CA ARG A 90 -0.86 12.75 -21.02
C ARG A 90 -0.74 12.27 -22.47
N ILE A 91 -0.61 10.95 -22.66
CA ILE A 91 -0.55 10.33 -24.01
C ILE A 91 -1.86 10.57 -24.78
N THR A 92 -3.00 10.52 -24.08
CA THR A 92 -4.32 10.75 -24.69
C THR A 92 -4.55 12.23 -25.03
N SER A 93 -4.15 13.16 -24.16
CA SER A 93 -4.34 14.60 -24.34
C SER A 93 -3.38 15.22 -25.35
N ALA A 94 -2.14 14.73 -25.43
CA ALA A 94 -1.19 15.10 -26.48
C ALA A 94 -1.77 14.80 -27.88
N ASN A 95 -2.47 13.67 -28.01
CA ASN A 95 -3.17 13.30 -29.25
C ASN A 95 -4.39 14.18 -29.53
N ALA A 96 -5.14 14.58 -28.51
CA ALA A 96 -6.30 15.47 -28.68
C ALA A 96 -5.88 16.87 -29.17
N ASN A 97 -4.75 17.39 -28.70
CA ASN A 97 -4.19 18.66 -29.19
C ASN A 97 -3.65 18.54 -30.62
N LEU A 98 -3.05 17.40 -31.00
CA LEU A 98 -2.59 17.16 -32.38
C LEU A 98 -3.78 17.00 -33.34
N ALA A 99 -4.77 16.19 -33.00
CA ALA A 99 -5.97 16.00 -33.81
C ALA A 99 -6.79 17.29 -33.94
N ALA A 100 -6.95 18.07 -32.86
CA ALA A 100 -7.62 19.37 -32.94
C ALA A 100 -6.84 20.39 -33.78
N ARG A 101 -5.51 20.30 -33.81
CA ARG A 101 -4.65 21.18 -34.62
C ARG A 101 -4.66 20.78 -36.09
N ASP A 102 -4.70 19.49 -36.40
CA ASP A 102 -4.78 18.96 -37.76
C ASP A 102 -6.16 19.27 -38.38
N GLU A 103 -7.24 19.09 -37.62
CA GLU A 103 -8.61 19.44 -38.01
C GLU A 103 -8.78 20.97 -38.19
N LEU A 104 -8.08 21.78 -37.40
CA LEU A 104 -8.03 23.24 -37.59
C LEU A 104 -7.28 23.65 -38.87
N LEU A 105 -6.18 22.98 -39.20
CA LEU A 105 -5.42 23.25 -40.43
C LEU A 105 -6.17 22.79 -41.69
N GLU A 106 -6.89 21.67 -41.60
CA GLU A 106 -7.75 21.17 -42.68
C GLU A 106 -8.98 22.08 -42.90
N SER A 107 -9.62 22.53 -41.80
CA SER A 107 -10.73 23.49 -41.87
C SER A 107 -10.33 24.86 -42.43
N GLY A 108 -9.09 25.30 -42.19
CA GLY A 108 -8.55 26.56 -42.74
C GLY A 108 -8.30 26.52 -44.25
N MET A 109 -8.14 25.33 -44.84
CA MET A 109 -7.93 25.16 -46.29
C MET A 109 -9.26 25.08 -47.05
N SER A 110 -10.33 24.54 -46.46
CA SER A 110 -11.66 24.48 -47.10
C SER A 110 -12.45 25.79 -47.02
N ASP A 111 -12.09 26.66 -46.08
CA ASP A 111 -12.77 27.94 -45.80
C ASP A 111 -12.66 29.00 -46.91
N ALA A 112 -11.76 28.83 -47.88
CA ALA A 112 -11.57 29.80 -48.95
C ALA A 112 -12.68 29.79 -50.02
N MET A 113 -13.65 28.87 -49.99
CA MET A 113 -14.57 28.66 -51.13
C MET A 113 -16.09 28.71 -50.85
N MET A 114 -16.59 28.78 -49.62
CA MET A 114 -18.06 28.73 -49.36
C MET A 114 -18.56 29.72 -48.30
N ALA A 115 -18.36 31.02 -48.52
CA ALA A 115 -18.92 32.07 -47.66
C ALA A 115 -20.37 32.39 -48.05
N SER A 116 -21.37 31.77 -47.39
CA SER A 116 -22.68 32.40 -47.07
C SER A 116 -23.68 31.48 -46.34
N GLY A 117 -23.65 30.15 -46.55
CA GLY A 117 -24.48 29.20 -45.77
C GLY A 117 -23.89 28.82 -44.39
N ASP A 118 -22.61 29.11 -44.20
CA ASP A 118 -21.75 28.56 -43.15
C ASP A 118 -21.95 29.20 -41.76
N GLN A 119 -22.54 30.38 -41.66
CA GLN A 119 -22.62 31.11 -40.39
C GLN A 119 -23.54 30.43 -39.35
N ARG A 120 -24.64 29.81 -39.79
CA ARG A 120 -25.55 29.05 -38.91
C ARG A 120 -24.97 27.68 -38.54
N GLN A 121 -24.28 27.03 -39.48
CA GLN A 121 -23.60 25.77 -39.25
C GLN A 121 -22.41 25.94 -38.29
N ARG A 122 -21.61 27.00 -38.45
CA ARG A 122 -20.56 27.39 -37.49
C ARG A 122 -21.09 27.66 -36.10
N LEU A 123 -22.23 28.34 -35.97
CA LEU A 123 -22.84 28.60 -34.66
C LEU A 123 -23.36 27.32 -33.99
N MET A 124 -23.93 26.39 -34.77
CA MET A 124 -24.32 25.08 -34.26
C MET A 124 -23.10 24.24 -33.85
N MET A 125 -22.06 24.18 -34.67
CA MET A 125 -20.80 23.50 -34.33
C MET A 125 -20.12 24.10 -33.11
N SER A 126 -20.11 25.43 -33.00
CA SER A 126 -19.60 26.15 -31.82
C SER A 126 -20.40 25.81 -30.56
N THR A 127 -21.73 25.72 -30.68
CA THR A 127 -22.63 25.36 -29.58
C THR A 127 -22.43 23.92 -29.14
N GLU A 128 -22.27 23.00 -30.09
CA GLU A 128 -22.05 21.59 -29.80
C GLU A 128 -20.68 21.33 -29.16
N ARG A 129 -19.64 22.02 -29.64
CA ARG A 129 -18.32 22.03 -29.00
C ARG A 129 -18.36 22.60 -27.58
N LEU A 130 -19.11 23.67 -27.36
CA LEU A 130 -19.33 24.25 -26.03
C LEU A 130 -20.03 23.26 -25.10
N ASN A 131 -21.08 22.61 -25.58
CA ASN A 131 -21.85 21.65 -24.80
C ASN A 131 -20.98 20.44 -24.42
N GLN A 132 -20.20 19.91 -25.36
CA GLN A 132 -19.26 18.83 -25.12
C GLN A 132 -18.15 19.22 -24.14
N SER A 133 -17.63 20.45 -24.21
CA SER A 133 -16.67 20.97 -23.24
C SER A 133 -17.30 21.12 -21.84
N SER A 134 -18.55 21.57 -21.78
CA SER A 134 -19.31 21.70 -20.53
C SER A 134 -19.52 20.34 -19.85
N ASP A 135 -19.87 19.31 -20.62
CA ASP A 135 -20.01 17.94 -20.12
C ASP A 135 -18.67 17.37 -19.61
N ARG A 136 -17.57 17.64 -20.32
CA ARG A 136 -16.22 17.24 -19.88
C ARG A 136 -15.82 17.93 -18.58
N ILE A 137 -16.13 19.22 -18.42
CA ILE A 137 -15.89 19.95 -17.16
C ILE A 137 -16.74 19.35 -16.04
N LYS A 138 -18.00 19.02 -16.31
CA LYS A 138 -18.92 18.40 -15.34
C LYS A 138 -18.42 17.03 -14.88
N GLN A 139 -17.94 16.21 -15.81
CA GLN A 139 -17.29 14.93 -15.51
C GLN A 139 -15.97 15.11 -14.75
N GLY A 140 -15.13 16.07 -15.14
CA GLY A 140 -13.88 16.39 -14.45
C GLY A 140 -14.12 16.81 -13.00
N ARG A 141 -15.16 17.62 -12.77
CA ARG A 141 -15.57 18.06 -11.43
C ARG A 141 -16.08 16.90 -10.57
N LYS A 142 -16.85 15.97 -11.15
CA LYS A 142 -17.31 14.76 -10.47
C LYS A 142 -16.13 13.89 -10.02
N VAL A 143 -15.20 13.61 -10.93
CA VAL A 143 -13.99 12.81 -10.62
C VAL A 143 -13.11 13.51 -9.58
N MET A 144 -13.00 14.84 -9.62
CA MET A 144 -12.25 15.61 -8.62
C MET A 144 -12.88 15.49 -7.23
N LEU A 145 -14.21 15.57 -7.13
CA LEU A 145 -14.93 15.39 -5.87
C LEU A 145 -14.78 13.97 -5.31
N GLU A 146 -14.86 12.95 -6.17
CA GLU A 146 -14.58 11.55 -5.77
C GLU A 146 -13.12 11.38 -5.30
N THR A 147 -12.18 12.13 -5.89
CA THR A 147 -10.77 12.13 -5.47
C THR A 147 -10.54 12.90 -4.17
N GLU A 148 -11.30 13.97 -3.92
CA GLU A 148 -11.30 14.73 -2.66
C GLU A 148 -11.84 13.86 -1.52
N GLU A 149 -12.96 13.17 -1.74
CA GLU A 149 -13.52 12.22 -0.77
C GLU A 149 -12.54 11.09 -0.44
N LEU A 150 -11.87 10.55 -1.46
CA LEU A 150 -10.79 9.57 -1.27
C LEU A 150 -9.61 10.15 -0.48
N GLY A 151 -9.22 11.39 -0.77
CA GLY A 151 -8.16 12.11 -0.06
C GLY A 151 -8.50 12.35 1.42
N VAL A 152 -9.75 12.68 1.72
CA VAL A 152 -10.26 12.83 3.09
C VAL A 152 -10.25 11.50 3.83
N SER A 153 -10.69 10.41 3.19
CA SER A 153 -10.62 9.06 3.77
C SER A 153 -9.18 8.63 4.06
N ILE A 154 -8.23 8.95 3.18
CA ILE A 154 -6.80 8.70 3.41
C ILE A 154 -6.29 9.51 4.61
N LEU A 155 -6.67 10.78 4.73
CA LEU A 155 -6.26 11.64 5.85
C LEU A 155 -6.79 11.12 7.18
N GLN A 156 -8.05 10.67 7.20
CA GLN A 156 -8.71 10.12 8.37
C GLN A 156 -8.07 8.79 8.81
N ASP A 157 -7.74 7.92 7.87
CA ASP A 157 -7.02 6.66 8.14
C ASP A 157 -5.59 6.91 8.64
N LEU A 158 -4.90 7.94 8.13
CA LEU A 158 -3.59 8.38 8.63
C LEU A 158 -3.67 8.88 10.06
N HIS A 159 -4.74 9.61 10.40
CA HIS A 159 -4.98 10.07 11.75
C HIS A 159 -5.24 8.88 12.70
N GLN A 160 -6.06 7.92 12.29
CA GLN A 160 -6.27 6.68 13.06
C GLN A 160 -5.00 5.85 13.20
N GLN A 161 -4.19 5.71 12.15
CA GLN A 161 -2.90 5.03 12.22
C GLN A 161 -1.94 5.73 13.17
N ARG A 162 -1.87 7.07 13.15
CA ARG A 162 -1.06 7.84 14.11
C ARG A 162 -1.51 7.56 15.54
N GLN A 163 -2.81 7.53 15.78
CA GLN A 163 -3.38 7.31 17.11
C GLN A 163 -3.11 5.88 17.60
N SER A 164 -3.21 4.89 16.72
CA SER A 164 -2.87 3.49 17.02
C SER A 164 -1.36 3.30 17.26
N LEU A 165 -0.50 4.02 16.52
CA LEU A 165 0.95 4.01 16.72
C LEU A 165 1.34 4.69 18.04
N LEU A 166 0.69 5.80 18.39
CA LEU A 166 0.86 6.45 19.71
C LEU A 166 0.42 5.51 20.84
N HIS A 167 -0.70 4.81 20.71
CA HIS A 167 -1.14 3.82 21.70
C HIS A 167 -0.23 2.59 21.77
N ALA A 168 0.34 2.14 20.65
CA ALA A 168 1.35 1.08 20.63
C ALA A 168 2.65 1.51 21.32
N HIS A 169 3.03 2.80 21.18
CA HIS A 169 4.19 3.37 21.86
C HIS A 169 3.96 3.48 23.38
N ASP A 170 2.74 3.81 23.80
CA ASP A 170 2.34 3.89 25.21
C ASP A 170 2.23 2.49 25.86
N THR A 171 1.71 1.50 25.12
CA THR A 171 1.72 0.09 25.57
C THR A 171 3.13 -0.52 25.57
N LEU A 172 4.06 -0.05 24.75
CA LEU A 172 5.47 -0.45 24.80
C LEU A 172 6.17 0.03 26.08
N HIS A 173 5.79 1.19 26.65
CA HIS A 173 6.25 1.60 27.98
C HIS A 173 5.60 0.77 29.10
N GLY A 174 4.37 0.27 28.91
CA GLY A 174 3.70 -0.63 29.85
C GLY A 174 4.26 -2.07 29.89
N VAL A 175 5.07 -2.48 28.89
CA VAL A 175 5.71 -3.80 28.87
C VAL A 175 6.94 -3.85 29.79
N ASP A 176 7.56 -2.71 30.13
CA ASP A 176 8.71 -2.69 31.04
C ASP A 176 8.29 -2.92 32.51
N ASP A 177 7.06 -2.55 32.89
CA ASP A 177 6.54 -2.82 34.25
C ASP A 177 6.09 -4.30 34.41
N ASN A 178 5.63 -4.92 33.32
CA ASN A 178 5.20 -6.33 33.31
C ASN A 178 6.38 -7.32 33.18
N ILE A 179 7.48 -6.92 32.53
CA ILE A 179 8.72 -7.71 32.50
C ILE A 179 9.49 -7.62 33.83
N SER A 180 9.39 -6.49 34.54
CA SER A 180 9.85 -6.33 35.93
C SER A 180 9.14 -7.30 36.89
N ARG A 181 7.81 -7.42 36.80
CA ARG A 181 7.04 -8.38 37.64
C ARG A 181 7.35 -9.85 37.32
N SER A 182 7.53 -10.17 36.03
CA SER A 182 7.84 -11.54 35.60
C SER A 182 9.26 -11.97 36.01
N LYS A 183 10.25 -11.07 35.94
CA LYS A 183 11.60 -11.33 36.48
C LYS A 183 11.61 -11.52 37.99
N LYS A 184 10.79 -10.77 38.74
CA LYS A 184 10.69 -10.87 40.21
C LYS A 184 10.14 -12.23 40.69
N ILE A 185 9.19 -12.82 39.94
CA ILE A 185 8.63 -14.15 40.25
C ILE A 185 9.63 -15.27 39.89
N LEU A 186 10.36 -15.12 38.78
CA LEU A 186 11.37 -16.11 38.38
C LEU A 186 12.59 -16.13 39.33
N THR A 187 13.02 -14.96 39.82
CA THR A 187 14.13 -14.87 40.78
C THR A 187 13.78 -15.44 42.15
N THR A 188 12.53 -15.34 42.61
CA THR A 188 12.10 -15.89 43.91
C THR A 188 11.97 -17.42 43.88
N MET A 189 11.67 -18.02 42.73
CA MET A 189 11.74 -19.48 42.51
C MET A 189 13.19 -19.99 42.47
N SER A 190 14.09 -19.27 41.77
CA SER A 190 15.49 -19.68 41.61
C SER A 190 16.29 -19.63 42.93
N GLN A 191 16.05 -18.63 43.78
CA GLN A 191 16.75 -18.48 45.06
C GLN A 191 16.43 -19.59 46.07
N ARG A 192 15.18 -20.12 46.06
CA ARG A 192 14.78 -21.25 46.92
C ARG A 192 15.52 -22.55 46.56
N MET A 193 15.76 -22.77 45.27
CA MET A 193 16.47 -23.94 44.76
C MET A 193 17.95 -23.96 45.19
N SER A 194 18.61 -22.79 45.20
CA SER A 194 20.03 -22.70 45.57
C SER A 194 20.26 -22.91 47.07
N ARG A 195 19.39 -22.33 47.94
CA ARG A 195 19.46 -22.53 49.39
C ARG A 195 19.30 -23.99 49.81
N ASN A 196 18.36 -24.72 49.21
CA ASN A 196 18.16 -26.13 49.53
C ASN A 196 19.37 -26.99 49.12
N LYS A 197 20.03 -26.66 48.00
CA LYS A 197 21.27 -27.34 47.58
C LYS A 197 22.41 -27.15 48.59
N TRP A 198 22.58 -25.94 49.13
CA TRP A 198 23.61 -25.65 50.14
C TRP A 198 23.35 -26.36 51.49
N ILE A 199 22.09 -26.39 51.95
CA ILE A 199 21.73 -27.08 53.21
C ILE A 199 22.03 -28.58 53.11
N ILE A 200 21.62 -29.21 52.01
CA ILE A 200 21.87 -30.65 51.78
C ILE A 200 23.37 -30.94 51.69
N GLY A 201 24.14 -30.11 50.98
CA GLY A 201 25.60 -30.25 50.88
C GLY A 201 26.29 -30.15 52.25
N SER A 202 25.87 -29.21 53.10
CA SER A 202 26.42 -29.05 54.46
C SER A 202 26.16 -30.27 55.34
N ILE A 203 24.95 -30.83 55.30
CA ILE A 203 24.61 -32.04 56.08
C ILE A 203 25.48 -33.23 55.66
N ILE A 204 25.69 -33.41 54.35
CA ILE A 204 26.55 -34.48 53.82
C ILE A 204 28.00 -34.28 54.29
N ALA A 205 28.53 -33.05 54.23
CA ALA A 205 29.89 -32.76 54.65
C ALA A 205 30.12 -33.07 56.15
N VAL A 206 29.16 -32.69 57.02
CA VAL A 206 29.24 -32.98 58.46
C VAL A 206 29.19 -34.49 58.73
N LEU A 207 28.34 -35.24 58.00
CA LEU A 207 28.26 -36.70 58.12
C LEU A 207 29.58 -37.38 57.74
N VAL A 208 30.19 -36.97 56.62
CA VAL A 208 31.49 -37.47 56.18
C VAL A 208 32.57 -37.15 57.21
N PHE A 209 32.58 -35.93 57.75
CA PHE A 209 33.55 -35.53 58.76
C PHE A 209 33.42 -36.33 60.07
N ALA A 210 32.19 -36.61 60.51
CA ALA A 210 31.94 -37.44 61.68
C ALA A 210 32.46 -38.88 61.48
N ILE A 211 32.24 -39.47 60.30
CA ILE A 211 32.76 -40.80 59.95
C ILE A 211 34.30 -40.80 59.97
N LEU A 212 34.93 -39.78 59.37
CA LEU A 212 36.39 -39.63 59.37
C LEU A 212 36.95 -39.50 60.78
N LEU A 213 36.30 -38.73 61.65
CA LEU A 213 36.70 -38.61 63.06
C LEU A 213 36.62 -39.95 63.80
N ILE A 214 35.53 -40.70 63.62
CA ILE A 214 35.37 -42.03 64.25
C ILE A 214 36.46 -42.99 63.75
N LEU A 215 36.73 -42.99 62.44
CA LEU A 215 37.81 -43.80 61.87
C LEU A 215 39.18 -43.39 62.41
N TYR A 216 39.44 -42.08 62.50
CA TYR A 216 40.71 -41.58 63.05
C TYR A 216 40.89 -42.00 64.51
N PHE A 217 39.88 -41.82 65.37
CA PHE A 217 39.94 -42.27 66.77
C PHE A 217 40.08 -43.78 66.89
N LYS A 218 39.43 -44.57 66.04
CA LYS A 218 39.55 -46.04 66.02
C LYS A 218 40.89 -46.55 65.45
N LEU A 219 41.55 -45.77 64.60
CA LEU A 219 42.84 -46.14 64.03
C LEU A 219 44.01 -45.68 64.90
N LEU A 220 43.82 -44.59 65.66
CA LEU A 220 44.81 -44.01 66.56
C LEU A 220 44.75 -44.58 68.00
N HIS A 221 43.66 -45.26 68.37
CA HIS A 221 43.46 -45.95 69.66
C HIS A 221 43.24 -47.45 69.43
#